data_AF-A0AAP3GZI1-F1
#
_entry.id   AF-A0AAP3GZI1-F1
#
_cell.length_a   1.000
_cell.length_b   1.000
_cell.length_c   1.000
_cell.angle_alpha   90.00
_cell.angle_beta   90.00
_cell.angle_gamma   90.00
#
_symmetry.space_group_name_H-M   'P 1'
#
loop_
_entity.id
_entity.type
_entity.pdbx_description
1 polymer ?
#
loop_
_entity_poly.entity_id
_entity_poly.type
_entity_poly.pdbx_seq_one_letter_code
_entity_poly.pdbx_strand_id
1 'polypeptide(L)'
;MKLGRFAVIYLAIMVALMVLILLVQAIFRFDISNAGMAIIPAMGAAMAEGQAFAKAEDRAPETSEMWAFARRAGIVVLGLTLLSTAAFSIAVPEIKFVLSQPGGALVLLAAILFQTLISFVLVRFFLATGAKSILRTQKRG
;
A
#
# COMPACT_ATOMS: atom_id res chain seq x y z
N MET A 1 1.05 -2.87 17.09
CA MET A 1 1.04 -2.94 15.61
C MET A 1 2.42 -3.36 15.12
N LYS A 2 2.51 -4.23 14.10
CA LYS A 2 3.78 -4.84 13.68
C LYS A 2 4.15 -4.42 12.25
N LEU A 3 5.29 -3.73 12.08
CA LEU A 3 5.78 -3.29 10.77
C LEU A 3 6.09 -4.46 9.82
N GLY A 4 6.59 -5.58 10.35
CA GLY A 4 6.90 -6.76 9.53
C GLY A 4 5.65 -7.36 8.88
N ARG A 5 4.55 -7.50 9.64
CA ARG A 5 3.29 -8.00 9.09
C ARG A 5 2.67 -7.01 8.10
N PHE A 6 2.73 -5.71 8.40
CA PHE A 6 2.36 -4.66 7.43
C PHE A 6 3.13 -4.80 6.11
N ALA A 7 4.46 -4.91 6.15
CA ALA A 7 5.31 -5.01 4.97
C ALA A 7 5.00 -6.26 4.14
N VAL A 8 4.82 -7.41 4.80
CA VAL A 8 4.49 -8.68 4.13
C VAL A 8 3.13 -8.60 3.45
N ILE A 9 2.10 -8.06 4.13
CA ILE A 9 0.76 -7.93 3.54
C ILE A 9 0.78 -6.90 2.39
N TYR A 10 1.52 -5.80 2.55
CA TYR A 10 1.71 -4.81 1.50
C TYR A 10 2.28 -5.47 0.24
N LEU A 11 3.39 -6.21 0.38
CA LEU A 11 4.01 -6.92 -0.74
C LEU A 11 3.08 -7.97 -1.34
N ALA A 12 2.37 -8.73 -0.52
CA ALA A 12 1.41 -9.73 -0.99
C ALA A 12 0.30 -9.10 -1.84
N ILE A 13 -0.28 -7.98 -1.41
CA ILE A 13 -1.31 -7.27 -2.17
C ILE A 13 -0.72 -6.68 -3.45
N MET A 14 0.47 -6.08 -3.37
CA MET A 14 1.15 -5.52 -4.54
C MET A 14 1.39 -6.57 -5.63
N VAL A 15 1.93 -7.73 -5.24
CA VAL A 15 2.16 -8.86 -6.17
C VAL A 15 0.84 -9.40 -6.69
N ALA A 16 -0.17 -9.58 -5.85
CA ALA A 16 -1.48 -10.06 -6.26
C ALA A 16 -2.14 -9.12 -7.29
N LEU A 17 -2.07 -7.80 -7.08
CA LEU A 17 -2.58 -6.81 -8.03
C LEU A 17 -1.82 -6.85 -9.35
N MET A 18 -0.49 -6.97 -9.31
CA MET A 18 0.32 -7.08 -10.52
C MET A 18 -0.08 -8.31 -11.34
N VAL A 19 -0.21 -9.47 -10.70
CA VAL A 19 -0.66 -10.70 -11.36
C VAL A 19 -2.07 -10.52 -11.91
N LEU A 20 -2.97 -9.91 -11.17
CA LEU A 20 -4.34 -9.63 -11.61
C LEU A 20 -4.37 -8.74 -12.86
N ILE A 21 -3.58 -7.65 -12.90
CA ILE A 21 -3.48 -6.75 -14.04
C ILE A 21 -2.99 -7.51 -15.28
N LEU A 22 -1.92 -8.30 -15.14
CA LEU A 22 -1.38 -9.10 -16.25
C LEU A 22 -2.38 -10.13 -16.77
N LEU A 23 -3.12 -10.79 -15.88
CA LEU A 23 -4.16 -11.75 -16.28
C LEU A 23 -5.31 -11.07 -17.02
N VAL A 24 -5.78 -9.93 -16.52
CA VAL A 24 -6.87 -9.18 -17.18
C VAL A 24 -6.43 -8.69 -18.55
N GLN A 25 -5.21 -8.16 -18.66
CA GLN A 25 -4.64 -7.72 -19.94
C GLN A 25 -4.45 -8.89 -20.91
N ALA A 26 -4.01 -10.06 -20.46
CA ALA A 26 -3.79 -11.23 -21.31
C ALA A 26 -5.11 -11.82 -21.85
N ILE A 27 -6.16 -11.87 -21.02
CA ILE A 27 -7.44 -12.50 -21.38
C ILE A 27 -8.35 -11.53 -22.15
N PHE A 28 -8.48 -10.29 -21.66
CA PHE A 28 -9.45 -9.33 -22.17
C PHE A 28 -8.84 -8.28 -23.09
N ARG A 29 -7.50 -8.23 -23.23
CA ARG A 29 -6.76 -7.18 -23.96
C ARG A 29 -7.12 -5.76 -23.51
N PHE A 30 -7.53 -5.64 -22.25
CA PHE A 30 -7.91 -4.39 -21.61
C PHE A 30 -6.94 -4.07 -20.48
N ASP A 31 -6.44 -2.85 -20.45
CA ASP A 31 -5.58 -2.40 -19.36
C ASP A 31 -6.43 -1.74 -18.26
N ILE A 32 -6.47 -2.38 -17.09
CA ILE A 32 -7.11 -1.84 -15.88
C ILE A 32 -6.15 -0.98 -15.05
N SER A 33 -4.86 -0.92 -15.42
CA SER A 33 -3.81 -0.16 -14.75
C SER A 33 -4.17 1.31 -14.63
N ASN A 34 -4.09 1.84 -13.41
CA ASN A 34 -4.33 3.24 -13.12
C ASN A 34 -3.61 3.68 -11.84
N ALA A 35 -3.44 4.99 -11.70
CA ALA A 35 -2.74 5.59 -10.55
C ALA A 35 -3.37 5.25 -9.20
N GLY A 36 -4.68 5.00 -9.15
CA GLY A 36 -5.41 4.63 -7.93
C GLY A 36 -5.08 3.23 -7.40
N MET A 37 -4.57 2.32 -8.24
CA MET A 37 -4.18 0.99 -7.75
C MET A 37 -2.92 0.99 -6.90
N ALA A 38 -2.09 2.05 -7.01
CA ALA A 38 -0.84 2.18 -6.27
C ALA A 38 -1.04 2.38 -4.75
N ILE A 39 -2.23 2.82 -4.31
CA ILE A 39 -2.55 3.04 -2.88
C ILE A 39 -3.18 1.81 -2.20
N ILE A 40 -3.71 0.86 -2.97
CA ILE A 40 -4.43 -0.32 -2.44
C ILE A 40 -3.57 -1.17 -1.49
N PRO A 41 -2.27 -1.46 -1.79
CA PRO A 41 -1.44 -2.22 -0.87
C PRO A 41 -1.30 -1.58 0.52
N ALA A 42 -1.14 -0.25 0.58
CA ALA A 42 -1.05 0.49 1.84
C ALA A 42 -2.37 0.43 2.62
N MET A 43 -3.50 0.59 1.94
CA MET A 43 -4.85 0.52 2.54
C MET A 43 -5.10 -0.86 3.14
N GLY A 44 -4.88 -1.94 2.36
CA GLY A 44 -5.14 -3.29 2.80
C GLY A 44 -4.22 -3.74 3.94
N ALA A 45 -2.93 -3.42 3.86
CA ALA A 45 -1.98 -3.70 4.92
C ALA A 45 -2.32 -2.96 6.23
N ALA A 46 -2.71 -1.68 6.14
CA ALA A 46 -3.12 -0.89 7.30
C ALA A 46 -4.41 -1.43 7.93
N MET A 47 -5.39 -1.81 7.11
CA MET A 47 -6.64 -2.39 7.58
C MET A 47 -6.37 -3.70 8.33
N ALA A 48 -5.55 -4.59 7.77
CA ALA A 48 -5.19 -5.85 8.42
C ALA A 48 -4.44 -5.64 9.75
N GLU A 49 -3.53 -4.66 9.82
CA GLU A 49 -2.90 -4.29 11.09
C GLU A 49 -3.88 -3.76 12.12
N GLY A 50 -4.82 -2.90 11.70
CA GLY A 50 -5.86 -2.36 12.58
C GLY A 50 -6.76 -3.46 13.14
N GLN A 51 -7.18 -4.39 12.29
CA GLN A 51 -7.95 -5.57 12.70
C GLN A 51 -7.17 -6.42 13.70
N ALA A 52 -5.90 -6.72 13.40
CA ALA A 52 -5.08 -7.55 14.26
C ALA A 52 -4.76 -6.88 15.60
N PHE A 53 -4.64 -5.54 15.64
CA PHE A 53 -4.51 -4.79 16.89
C PHE A 53 -5.77 -4.89 17.73
N ALA A 54 -6.94 -4.63 17.14
CA ALA A 54 -8.21 -4.72 17.85
C ALA A 54 -8.48 -6.13 18.40
N LYS A 55 -8.12 -7.18 17.65
CA LYS A 55 -8.22 -8.58 18.15
C LYS A 55 -7.33 -8.87 19.35
N ALA A 56 -6.16 -8.22 19.44
CA ALA A 56 -5.18 -8.48 20.49
C ALA A 56 -5.42 -7.65 21.76
N GLU A 57 -5.83 -6.40 21.58
CA GLU A 57 -5.94 -5.40 22.67
C GLU A 57 -7.40 -5.11 23.08
N ASP A 58 -8.38 -5.70 22.37
CA ASP A 58 -9.83 -5.48 22.55
C ASP A 58 -10.26 -3.99 22.56
N ARG A 59 -9.47 -3.14 21.91
CA ARG A 59 -9.72 -1.70 21.80
C ARG A 59 -9.31 -1.16 20.44
N ALA A 60 -9.81 0.04 20.12
CA ALA A 60 -9.31 0.79 18.99
C ALA A 60 -7.95 1.43 19.34
N PRO A 61 -7.02 1.55 18.37
CA PRO A 61 -5.77 2.27 18.56
C PRO A 61 -6.02 3.77 18.77
N GLU A 62 -5.24 4.38 19.64
CA GLU A 62 -5.33 5.81 19.92
C GLU A 62 -4.78 6.65 18.76
N THR A 63 -5.20 7.92 18.71
CA THR A 63 -4.75 8.86 17.67
C THR A 63 -3.23 9.00 17.60
N SER A 64 -2.56 9.02 18.75
CA SER A 64 -1.10 9.08 18.90
C SER A 64 -0.42 7.83 18.33
N GLU A 65 -0.92 6.64 18.69
CA GLU A 65 -0.44 5.34 18.21
C GLU A 65 -0.57 5.23 16.69
N MET A 66 -1.72 5.66 16.15
CA MET A 66 -1.97 5.65 14.70
C MET A 66 -1.00 6.55 13.93
N TRP A 67 -0.74 7.77 14.41
CA TRP A 67 0.22 8.68 13.78
C TRP A 67 1.65 8.15 13.88
N ALA A 68 2.03 7.59 15.03
CA ALA A 68 3.36 7.00 15.22
C ALA A 68 3.58 5.81 14.28
N PHE A 69 2.57 4.96 14.12
CA PHE A 69 2.62 3.84 13.18
C PHE A 69 2.65 4.31 11.73
N ALA A 70 1.78 5.25 11.34
CA ALA A 70 1.72 5.78 9.98
C ALA A 70 3.09 6.35 9.54
N ARG A 71 3.81 7.07 10.41
CA ARG A 71 5.15 7.60 10.09
C ARG A 71 6.14 6.49 9.74
N ARG A 72 6.17 5.43 10.55
CA ARG A 72 7.07 4.28 10.34
C ARG A 72 6.65 3.48 9.10
N ALA A 73 5.35 3.28 8.91
CA ALA A 73 4.79 2.61 7.74
C ALA A 73 5.06 3.38 6.45
N GLY A 74 5.02 4.72 6.47
CA GLY A 74 5.36 5.56 5.33
C GLY A 74 6.78 5.33 4.82
N ILE A 75 7.76 5.19 5.73
CA ILE A 75 9.15 4.85 5.38
C ILE A 75 9.20 3.46 4.72
N VAL A 76 8.45 2.49 5.25
CA VAL A 76 8.36 1.14 4.66
C VAL A 76 7.74 1.19 3.27
N VAL A 77 6.62 1.90 3.09
CA VAL A 77 5.96 2.08 1.79
C VAL A 77 6.93 2.69 0.78
N LEU A 78 7.63 3.77 1.16
CA LEU A 78 8.62 4.42 0.30
C LEU A 78 9.73 3.45 -0.10
N GLY A 79 10.34 2.77 0.87
CA GLY A 79 11.42 1.82 0.63
C GLY A 79 10.98 0.68 -0.28
N LEU A 80 9.84 0.05 0.01
CA LEU A 80 9.30 -1.04 -0.81
C LEU A 80 8.94 -0.57 -2.22
N THR A 81 8.39 0.63 -2.37
CA THR A 81 7.99 1.18 -3.68
C THR A 81 9.22 1.52 -4.52
N LEU A 82 10.26 2.10 -3.92
CA LEU A 82 11.53 2.37 -4.59
C LEU A 82 12.21 1.07 -5.03
N LEU A 83 12.31 0.09 -4.12
CA LEU A 83 12.90 -1.22 -4.42
C LEU A 83 12.12 -1.94 -5.53
N SER A 84 10.80 -1.91 -5.47
CA SER A 84 9.94 -2.54 -6.48
C SER A 84 10.08 -1.83 -7.83
N THR A 85 10.01 -0.50 -7.85
CA THR A 85 10.20 0.29 -9.07
C THR A 85 11.58 0.03 -9.69
N ALA A 86 12.64 -0.02 -8.89
CA ALA A 86 13.97 -0.35 -9.35
C ALA A 86 14.03 -1.77 -9.94
N ALA A 87 13.51 -2.78 -9.25
CA ALA A 87 13.47 -4.16 -9.72
C ALA A 87 12.67 -4.30 -11.03
N PHE A 88 11.51 -3.63 -11.12
CA PHE A 88 10.62 -3.70 -12.28
C PHE A 88 11.06 -2.81 -13.44
N SER A 89 11.93 -1.82 -13.23
CA SER A 89 12.47 -0.98 -14.30
C SER A 89 13.17 -1.78 -15.41
N ILE A 90 13.64 -3.00 -15.10
CA ILE A 90 14.30 -3.88 -16.07
C ILE A 90 13.28 -4.70 -16.89
N ALA A 91 12.11 -5.01 -16.33
CA ALA A 91 11.13 -5.91 -16.92
C ALA A 91 9.91 -5.19 -17.53
N VAL A 92 9.57 -4.00 -17.03
CA VAL A 92 8.34 -3.27 -17.37
C VAL A 92 8.65 -2.15 -18.38
N PRO A 93 8.20 -2.26 -19.65
CA PRO A 93 8.50 -1.29 -20.71
C PRO A 93 8.08 0.14 -20.39
N GLU A 94 6.97 0.32 -19.68
CA GLU A 94 6.41 1.63 -19.33
C GLU A 94 7.35 2.40 -18.39
N ILE A 95 7.95 1.71 -17.41
CA ILE A 95 8.91 2.32 -16.49
C ILE A 95 10.17 2.73 -17.26
N LYS A 96 10.66 1.87 -18.17
CA LYS A 96 11.80 2.20 -19.05
C LYS A 96 11.52 3.41 -19.91
N PHE A 97 10.33 3.47 -20.51
CA PHE A 97 9.92 4.56 -21.36
C PHE A 97 9.96 5.88 -20.58
N VAL A 98 9.37 5.94 -19.39
CA VAL A 98 9.43 7.13 -18.54
C VAL A 98 10.87 7.50 -18.20
N LEU A 99 11.70 6.54 -17.78
CA LEU A 99 13.10 6.81 -17.43
C LEU A 99 13.97 7.28 -18.61
N SER A 100 13.59 6.93 -19.85
CA SER A 100 14.29 7.39 -21.06
C SER A 100 14.00 8.85 -21.42
N GLN A 101 12.94 9.44 -20.88
CA GLN A 101 12.57 10.83 -21.15
C GLN A 101 13.46 11.81 -20.35
N PRO A 102 13.78 12.98 -20.91
CA PRO A 102 14.45 14.05 -20.16
C PRO A 102 13.65 14.42 -18.89
N GLY A 103 14.27 14.26 -17.72
CA GLY A 103 13.62 14.51 -16.43
C GLY A 103 12.65 13.43 -15.95
N GLY A 104 12.48 12.32 -16.69
CA GLY A 104 11.55 11.25 -16.33
C GLY A 104 11.81 10.60 -14.98
N ALA A 105 13.08 10.49 -14.58
CA ALA A 105 13.46 10.04 -13.23
C ALA A 105 12.95 10.96 -12.11
N LEU A 106 12.99 12.29 -12.31
CA LEU A 106 12.46 13.25 -11.36
C LEU A 106 10.93 13.17 -11.28
N VAL A 107 10.26 13.02 -12.43
CA VAL A 107 8.81 12.83 -12.48
C VAL A 107 8.39 11.55 -11.75
N LEU A 108 9.10 10.45 -11.98
CA LEU A 108 8.85 9.17 -11.32
C LEU A 108 9.06 9.28 -9.81
N LEU A 109 10.16 9.91 -9.38
CA LEU A 109 10.43 10.15 -7.96
C LEU A 109 9.33 11.02 -7.32
N ALA A 110 8.92 12.10 -7.98
CA ALA A 110 7.84 12.96 -7.51
C ALA A 110 6.52 12.20 -7.37
N ALA A 111 6.19 11.32 -8.33
CA ALA A 111 5.01 10.46 -8.26
C ALA A 111 5.07 9.48 -7.08
N ILE A 112 6.22 8.84 -6.84
CA ILE A 112 6.43 7.92 -5.72
C ILE A 112 6.30 8.67 -4.38
N LEU A 113 6.88 9.86 -4.27
CA LEU A 113 6.79 10.68 -3.06
C LEU A 113 5.35 11.13 -2.80
N PHE A 114 4.63 11.55 -3.84
CA PHE A 114 3.22 11.91 -3.74
C PHE A 114 2.35 10.73 -3.33
N GLN A 115 2.53 9.57 -3.95
CA GLN A 115 1.85 8.32 -3.58
C GLN A 115 2.16 7.93 -2.13
N THR A 116 3.41 8.07 -1.69
CA THR A 116 3.82 7.78 -0.31
C THR A 116 3.13 8.71 0.68
N LEU A 117 3.03 10.00 0.35
CA LEU A 117 2.33 10.98 1.19
C LEU A 117 0.84 10.65 1.34
N ILE A 118 0.18 10.29 0.23
CA ILE A 118 -1.21 9.82 0.27
C ILE A 118 -1.32 8.54 1.10
N SER A 119 -0.43 7.57 0.87
CA SER A 119 -0.41 6.30 1.59
C SER A 119 -0.22 6.51 3.09
N PHE A 120 0.60 7.47 3.51
CA PHE A 120 0.76 7.84 4.92
C PHE A 120 -0.56 8.27 5.56
N VAL A 121 -1.35 9.11 4.89
CA VAL A 121 -2.67 9.53 5.36
C VAL A 121 -3.66 8.36 5.36
N LEU A 122 -3.65 7.54 4.31
CA LEU A 122 -4.53 6.38 4.19
C LEU A 122 -4.22 5.32 5.23
N VAL A 123 -2.96 5.06 5.56
CA VAL A 123 -2.58 4.09 6.60
C VAL A 123 -3.24 4.45 7.92
N ARG A 124 -3.22 5.73 8.32
CA ARG A 124 -3.91 6.18 9.52
C ARG A 124 -5.41 5.89 9.47
N PHE A 125 -6.07 6.26 8.37
CA PHE A 125 -7.52 6.10 8.23
C PHE A 125 -7.92 4.62 8.22
N PHE A 126 -7.23 3.80 7.41
CA PHE A 126 -7.54 2.40 7.23
C PHE A 126 -7.19 1.54 8.45
N LEU A 127 -6.20 1.95 9.25
CA LEU A 127 -5.91 1.31 10.52
C LEU A 127 -7.07 1.51 11.52
N ALA A 128 -7.65 2.71 11.56
CA ALA A 128 -8.83 2.98 12.39
C ALA A 128 -10.07 2.21 11.90
N THR A 129 -10.33 2.18 10.59
CA THR A 129 -11.49 1.45 10.04
C THR A 129 -11.34 -0.06 10.22
N GLY A 130 -10.14 -0.60 10.03
CA GLY A 130 -9.81 -1.99 10.30
C GLY A 130 -10.11 -2.38 11.75
N ALA A 131 -9.61 -1.60 12.72
CA ALA A 131 -9.90 -1.84 14.14
C ALA A 131 -11.40 -1.78 14.46
N LYS A 132 -12.09 -0.73 13.98
CA LYS A 132 -13.54 -0.55 14.19
C LYS A 132 -14.37 -1.69 13.59
N SER A 133 -13.94 -2.26 12.47
CA SER A 133 -14.66 -3.34 11.79
C SER A 133 -14.77 -4.59 12.67
N ILE A 134 -13.67 -5.00 13.32
CA ILE A 134 -13.65 -6.19 14.19
C ILE A 134 -14.41 -5.95 15.49
N LEU A 135 -14.22 -4.80 16.14
CA LEU A 135 -14.91 -4.49 17.39
C LEU A 135 -16.43 -4.46 17.20
N ARG A 136 -16.91 -4.01 16.04
CA ARG A 136 -18.34 -4.06 15.69
C ARG A 136 -18.85 -5.48 15.48
N THR A 137 -18.05 -6.35 14.88
CA THR A 137 -18.40 -7.76 14.69
C THR A 137 -18.45 -8.51 16.03
N GLN A 138 -17.48 -8.26 16.92
CA GLN A 138 -17.48 -8.87 18.26
C GLN A 138 -18.67 -8.44 19.12
N LYS A 139 -19.15 -7.20 19.01
CA LYS A 139 -20.35 -6.74 19.72
C LYS A 139 -21.67 -7.34 19.19
N ARG A 140 -21.64 -7.98 18.02
CA ARG A 140 -22.83 -8.54 17.34
C ARG A 140 -22.94 -10.06 17.45
N GLY A 141 -21.88 -10.75 17.88
CA GLY A 141 -21.87 -12.18 18.16
C GLY A 141 -22.05 -12.44 19.64
#